data_AF-A0A553ZSF0-F1
#
_entry.id   AF-A0A553ZSF0-F1
#
_cell.length_a   1.000
_cell.length_b   1.000
_cell.length_c   1.000
_cell.angle_alpha   90.00
_cell.angle_beta   90.00
_cell.angle_gamma   90.00
#
_symmetry.space_group_name_H-M   'P 1'
#
loop_
_entity.id
_entity.type
_entity.pdbx_description
1 polymer ?
#
loop_
_entity_poly.entity_id
_entity_poly.type
_entity_poly.pdbx_seq_one_letter_code
_entity_poly.pdbx_strand_id
1 'polypeptide(L)' 'GRKFALTKAQVRLAQAAMAQRDTSVSDLCKELGIERVTLYRYVGPKGELRDHGKHVLGLT' A
#
# COMPACT_ATOMS: atom_id res chain seq x y z
N GLY A 1 14.36 -5.48 14.25
CA GLY A 1 14.27 -5.61 12.78
C GLY A 1 13.92 -4.28 12.14
N ARG A 2 14.20 -4.10 10.84
CA ARG A 2 13.86 -2.87 10.09
C ARG A 2 12.34 -2.64 10.12
N LYS A 3 11.91 -1.43 10.46
CA LYS A 3 10.49 -1.05 10.43
C LYS A 3 9.95 -1.12 9.00
N PHE A 4 8.68 -1.48 8.85
CA PHE A 4 7.97 -1.38 7.58
C PHE A 4 7.87 0.09 7.13
N ALA A 5 7.80 0.29 5.82
CA ALA A 5 7.67 1.59 5.20
C ALA A 5 6.26 2.18 5.36
N LEU A 6 5.25 1.33 5.55
CA LEU A 6 3.86 1.74 5.76
C LEU A 6 3.32 1.21 7.08
N THR A 7 2.49 2.04 7.72
CA THR A 7 1.67 1.67 8.87
C THR A 7 0.44 0.87 8.46
N LYS A 8 -0.22 0.20 9.42
CA LYS A 8 -1.51 -0.49 9.17
C LYS A 8 -2.57 0.41 8.54
N ALA A 9 -2.64 1.67 9.00
CA ALA A 9 -3.58 2.65 8.48
C ALA A 9 -3.27 2.99 7.01
N GLN A 10 -1.99 3.26 6.71
CA GLN A 10 -1.55 3.55 5.34
C GLN A 10 -1.76 2.36 4.39
N VAL A 11 -1.57 1.13 4.85
CA VAL A 11 -1.85 -0.08 4.04
C VAL A 11 -3.33 -0.18 3.70
N ARG A 12 -4.23 0.08 4.65
CA ARG A 12 -5.69 0.08 4.39
C ARG A 12 -6.11 1.20 3.46
N LEU A 13 -5.56 2.39 3.62
CA LEU A 13 -5.79 3.52 2.71
C LEU A 13 -5.33 3.15 1.30
N ALA A 14 -4.09 2.69 1.15
CA ALA A 14 -3.54 2.26 -0.13
C ALA A 14 -4.41 1.16 -0.77
N GLN A 15 -4.91 0.22 0.03
CA GLN A 15 -5.82 -0.83 -0.43
C GLN A 15 -7.10 -0.27 -1.04
N ALA A 16 -7.78 0.63 -0.31
CA ALA A 16 -9.02 1.24 -0.75
C ALA A 16 -8.81 2.15 -1.98
N ALA A 17 -7.76 2.97 -1.96
CA ALA A 17 -7.42 3.87 -3.05
C ALA A 17 -7.08 3.09 -4.33
N MET A 18 -6.25 2.05 -4.26
CA MET A 18 -5.87 1.24 -5.43
C MET A 18 -7.04 0.44 -6.03
N ALA A 19 -8.13 0.23 -5.28
CA ALA A 19 -9.35 -0.40 -5.81
C ALA A 19 -10.21 0.57 -6.64
N GLN A 20 -10.03 1.89 -6.48
CA GLN A 20 -10.71 2.90 -7.28
C GLN A 20 -10.02 3.10 -8.63
N ARG A 21 -10.79 3.03 -9.71
CA ARG A 21 -10.28 3.17 -11.09
C ARG A 21 -9.68 4.53 -11.39
N ASP A 22 -10.16 5.58 -10.70
CA ASP A 22 -9.73 6.96 -10.93
C ASP A 22 -8.53 7.36 -10.06
N THR A 23 -8.00 6.45 -9.25
CA THR A 23 -6.87 6.73 -8.38
C THR A 23 -5.59 6.89 -9.18
N SER A 24 -5.01 8.09 -9.09
CA SER A 24 -3.64 8.34 -9.55
C SER A 24 -2.64 7.68 -8.60
N VAL A 25 -1.98 6.61 -9.07
CA VAL A 25 -0.91 5.93 -8.33
C VAL A 25 0.21 6.91 -7.94
N SER A 26 0.49 7.90 -8.80
CA SER A 26 1.51 8.91 -8.55
C SER A 26 1.15 9.79 -7.34
N ASP A 27 -0.09 10.24 -7.25
CA ASP A 27 -0.52 11.14 -6.18
C ASP A 27 -0.70 10.38 -4.87
N LEU A 28 -1.20 9.14 -4.93
CA LEU A 28 -1.21 8.23 -3.78
C LEU A 28 0.19 8.00 -3.22
N CYS A 29 1.20 7.81 -4.08
CA CYS A 29 2.59 7.67 -3.65
C CYS A 29 3.12 8.94 -2.95
N LYS A 30 2.78 10.13 -3.47
CA LYS A 30 3.16 11.41 -2.85
C LYS A 30 2.51 11.60 -1.49
N GLU A 31 1.21 11.30 -1.38
CA GLU A 31 0.46 11.40 -0.12
C GLU A 31 1.02 10.45 0.95
N LEU A 32 1.38 9.22 0.55
CA LEU A 32 1.96 8.23 1.43
C LEU A 32 3.46 8.45 1.72
N GLY A 33 4.12 9.35 0.99
CA GLY A 33 5.55 9.62 1.12
C GLY A 33 6.42 8.42 0.70
N ILE A 34 5.99 7.64 -0.29
CA ILE A 34 6.69 6.43 -0.77
C ILE A 34 6.81 6.42 -2.29
N GLU A 35 7.73 5.60 -2.78
CA GLU A 35 7.84 5.30 -4.20
C GLU A 35 6.84 4.22 -4.66
N ARG A 36 6.52 4.20 -5.96
CA ARG A 36 5.63 3.19 -6.58
C ARG A 36 6.09 1.76 -6.31
N VAL A 37 7.40 1.52 -6.36
CA VAL A 37 7.98 0.20 -6.04
C VAL A 37 7.67 -0.23 -4.61
N THR A 38 7.64 0.72 -3.68
CA THR A 38 7.27 0.45 -2.28
C THR A 38 5.79 0.16 -2.20
N LEU A 39 4.93 0.97 -2.80
CA LEU A 39 3.47 0.74 -2.83
C LEU A 39 3.14 -0.67 -3.33
N TYR A 40 3.74 -1.09 -4.46
CA TYR A 40 3.51 -2.40 -5.07
C TYR A 40 4.07 -3.59 -4.28
N ARG A 41 4.84 -3.38 -3.20
CA ARG A 41 5.18 -4.46 -2.25
C ARG A 41 4.04 -4.75 -1.28
N TYR A 42 3.19 -3.75 -0.99
CA TYR A 42 2.08 -3.87 -0.03
C TYR A 42 0.74 -4.14 -0.72
N VAL A 43 0.47 -3.48 -1.85
CA VAL A 43 -0.84 -3.50 -2.52
C VAL A 43 -0.66 -3.56 -4.03
N GLY A 44 -1.44 -4.40 -4.72
CA GLY A 44 -1.46 -4.46 -6.17
C GLY A 44 -2.48 -3.53 -6.84
N PRO A 45 -2.50 -3.46 -8.18
CA PRO A 45 -3.25 -2.46 -8.95
C PRO A 45 -4.77 -2.53 -8.82
N LYS A 46 -5.34 -3.59 -8.20
CA LYS A 46 -6.78 -3.69 -7.93
C LYS A 46 -7.11 -3.60 -6.44
N GLY A 47 -6.15 -3.18 -5.61
CA GLY A 47 -6.31 -3.16 -4.15
C GLY A 47 -6.09 -4.51 -3.49
N GLU A 48 -5.50 -5.50 -4.16
CA GLU A 48 -5.17 -6.78 -3.54
C GLU A 48 -3.95 -6.64 -2.61
N LEU A 49 -4.04 -7.20 -1.39
CA LEU A 49 -2.93 -7.20 -0.46
C LEU A 49 -1.84 -8.17 -0.91
N ARG A 50 -0.60 -7.68 -0.92
CA ARG A 50 0.62 -8.47 -1.15
C ARG A 50 1.32 -8.77 0.17
N ASP A 51 2.41 -9.53 0.10
CA ASP A 51 3.04 -10.12 1.28
C ASP A 51 3.40 -9.09 2.37
N HIS A 52 3.98 -7.94 2.01
CA HIS A 52 4.25 -6.89 3.00
C HIS A 52 2.96 -6.30 3.60
N GLY A 53 1.91 -6.16 2.79
CA GLY A 53 0.60 -5.67 3.25
C GLY A 53 -0.03 -6.64 4.23
N LYS A 54 -0.02 -7.95 3.91
CA LYS A 54 -0.52 -9.01 4.80
C LYS A 54 0.25 -9.05 6.12
N HIS A 55 1.58 -8.97 6.07
CA HIS A 55 2.43 -8.97 7.26
C HIS A 55 2.18 -7.75 8.15
N VAL A 56 2.10 -6.55 7.57
CA VAL A 56 1.80 -5.33 8.34
C VAL A 56 0.44 -5.43 9.01
N LEU A 57 -0.56 -6.01 8.35
CA LEU A 57 -1.89 -6.19 8.90
C LEU A 57 -2.01 -7.37 9.89
N GLY A 58 -1.01 -8.24 9.98
CA GLY A 58 -1.02 -9.43 10.84
C GLY A 58 -1.91 -10.55 10.30
N LEU A 59 -2.01 -10.67 8.97
CA LEU A 59 -2.79 -11.71 8.27
C LEU A 59 -1.94 -12.93 7.88
N THR A 60 -0.64 -12.87 8.15
CA THR A 60 0.39 -13.89 7.90
C THR A 60 1.46 -13.79 8.97
#